data_AF-A0A9E3RSA1-F1
#
_entry.id   AF-A0A9E3RSA1-F1
#
_cell.length_a   1.000
_cell.length_b   1.000
_cell.length_c   1.000
_cell.angle_alpha   90.00
_cell.angle_beta   90.00
_cell.angle_gamma   90.00
#
_symmetry.space_group_name_H-M   'P 1'
#
loop_
_entity.id
_entity.type
_entity.pdbx_description
1 polymer ?
#
loop_
_entity_poly.entity_id
_entity_poly.type
_entity_poly.pdbx_seq_one_letter_code
_entity_poly.pdbx_strand_id
1 'polypeptide(L)'
;MAAQTITDFYDLNDSSGKVTLDVNIGFGQPAASRVFVDFEPVGGQKLNDFSVELGSNQSLKDKKLIINTTVWDLQDATDQTSITIKLNGGKQPYERTAMCSVSEQGGVAIYITTIYF
;
A
#
# COMPACT_ATOMS: atom_id res chain seq x y z
N MET A 1 2.47 -16.09 -11.54
CA MET A 1 2.79 -14.96 -10.62
C MET A 1 2.78 -13.67 -11.42
N ALA A 2 2.09 -12.66 -10.93
CA ALA A 2 2.06 -11.34 -11.56
C ALA A 2 2.63 -10.28 -10.60
N ALA A 3 3.24 -9.23 -11.12
CA ALA A 3 3.88 -8.20 -10.30
C ALA A 3 3.61 -6.81 -10.86
N GLN A 4 3.31 -5.86 -9.96
CA GLN A 4 3.10 -4.46 -10.30
C GLN A 4 3.90 -3.57 -9.35
N THR A 5 4.59 -2.59 -9.94
CA THR A 5 5.34 -1.59 -9.18
C THR A 5 4.68 -0.23 -9.33
N ILE A 6 4.54 0.47 -8.21
CA ILE A 6 4.02 1.84 -8.13
C ILE A 6 5.13 2.69 -7.55
N THR A 7 5.43 3.81 -8.20
CA THR A 7 6.35 4.81 -7.69
C THR A 7 5.70 6.17 -7.82
N ASP A 8 5.62 6.91 -6.72
CA ASP A 8 4.90 8.17 -6.66
C ASP A 8 5.45 9.12 -5.60
N PHE A 9 4.85 10.30 -5.49
CA PHE A 9 5.17 11.33 -4.51
C PHE A 9 3.94 11.71 -3.67
N TYR A 10 4.16 12.06 -2.41
CA TYR A 10 3.13 12.55 -1.51
C TYR A 10 3.60 13.80 -0.78
N ASP A 11 3.11 14.96 -1.20
CA ASP A 11 3.50 16.22 -0.60
C ASP A 11 3.03 16.35 0.85
N LEU A 12 4.00 16.46 1.76
CA LEU A 12 3.77 16.79 3.16
C LEU A 12 3.43 18.27 3.35
N ASN A 13 2.71 18.58 4.43
CA ASN A 13 2.45 19.95 4.88
C ASN A 13 3.37 20.33 6.06
N ASP A 14 3.40 21.61 6.43
CA ASP A 14 4.27 22.13 7.51
C ASP A 14 3.73 21.85 8.93
N SER A 15 2.61 21.13 9.06
CA SER A 15 2.01 20.84 10.36
C SER A 15 2.77 19.73 11.10
N SER A 16 2.54 19.61 12.40
CA SER A 16 2.93 18.41 13.16
C SER A 16 1.87 17.30 13.08
N GLY A 17 0.91 17.41 12.16
CA GLY A 17 -0.16 16.46 11.94
C GLY A 17 0.38 15.09 11.53
N LYS A 18 -0.38 14.05 11.86
CA LYS A 18 -0.05 12.66 11.56
C LYS A 18 -0.44 12.32 10.13
N VAL A 19 0.40 11.55 9.45
CA VAL A 19 0.09 10.93 8.17
C VAL A 19 -0.35 9.50 8.40
N THR A 20 -1.49 9.13 7.83
CA THR A 20 -2.04 7.77 7.90
C THR A 20 -2.04 7.13 6.53
N LEU A 21 -1.84 5.81 6.52
CA LEU A 21 -1.92 4.94 5.37
C LEU A 21 -3.13 4.02 5.54
N ASP A 22 -3.98 3.99 4.52
CA ASP A 22 -5.04 2.99 4.37
C ASP A 22 -4.75 2.15 3.13
N VAL A 23 -4.73 0.83 3.29
CA VAL A 23 -4.61 -0.12 2.18
C VAL A 23 -5.87 -0.97 2.15
N ASN A 24 -6.54 -0.97 1.00
CA ASN A 24 -7.72 -1.76 0.74
C ASN A 24 -7.38 -2.80 -0.33
N ILE A 25 -7.72 -4.05 -0.08
CA ILE A 25 -7.53 -5.18 -0.97
C ILE A 25 -8.84 -5.39 -1.72
N GLY A 26 -8.80 -5.16 -3.02
CA GLY A 26 -10.00 -5.30 -3.84
C GLY A 26 -10.46 -6.74 -3.93
N PHE A 27 -11.72 -6.88 -4.32
CA PHE A 27 -12.41 -8.16 -4.46
C PHE A 27 -12.50 -8.99 -3.16
N GLY A 28 -11.98 -8.53 -2.01
CA GLY A 28 -12.06 -9.28 -0.75
C GLY A 28 -11.12 -10.49 -0.72
N GLN A 29 -10.04 -10.46 -1.50
CA GLN A 29 -9.06 -11.54 -1.53
C GLN A 29 -8.14 -11.52 -0.30
N PRO A 30 -7.66 -12.68 0.15
CA PRO A 30 -6.64 -12.71 1.19
C PRO A 30 -5.37 -11.99 0.75
N ALA A 31 -4.79 -11.21 1.66
CA ALA A 31 -3.51 -10.56 1.40
C ALA A 31 -2.65 -10.42 2.66
N ALA A 32 -1.34 -10.30 2.45
CA ALA A 32 -0.38 -9.94 3.47
C ALA A 32 0.48 -8.78 3.00
N SER A 33 0.64 -7.78 3.87
CA SER A 33 1.43 -6.59 3.59
C SER A 33 2.52 -6.35 4.63
N ARG A 34 3.66 -5.83 4.20
CA ARG A 34 4.67 -5.23 5.07
C ARG A 34 4.87 -3.78 4.68
N VAL A 35 4.93 -2.92 5.68
CA VAL A 35 5.05 -1.46 5.52
C VAL A 35 6.34 -1.01 6.16
N PHE A 36 7.08 -0.16 5.46
CA PHE A 36 8.33 0.43 5.93
C PHE A 36 8.34 1.93 5.68
N VAL A 37 8.93 2.69 6.59
CA VAL A 37 9.27 4.10 6.41
C VAL A 37 10.78 4.20 6.53
N ASP A 38 11.43 4.62 5.44
CA ASP A 38 12.89 4.65 5.31
C ASP A 38 13.56 3.35 5.77
N PHE A 39 13.02 2.22 5.30
CA PHE A 39 13.46 0.85 5.60
C PHE A 39 13.18 0.35 7.03
N GLU A 40 12.68 1.20 7.94
CA GLU A 40 12.24 0.78 9.27
C GLU A 40 10.80 0.23 9.22
N PRO A 41 10.53 -0.94 9.80
CA PRO A 41 9.21 -1.56 9.74
C PRO A 41 8.18 -0.77 10.56
N VAL A 42 7.03 -0.47 9.96
CA VAL A 42 5.89 0.15 10.64
C VAL A 42 5.03 -0.94 11.28
N GLY A 43 5.53 -1.47 12.40
CA GLY A 43 4.94 -2.60 13.12
C GLY A 43 5.17 -3.94 12.41
N GLY A 44 4.26 -4.90 12.65
CA GLY A 44 4.32 -6.24 12.06
C GLY A 44 3.63 -6.37 10.70
N GLN A 45 3.58 -7.61 10.20
CA GLN A 45 2.80 -7.97 9.02
C GLN A 45 1.33 -7.60 9.20
N LYS A 46 0.72 -7.02 8.16
CA LYS A 46 -0.70 -6.66 8.11
C LYS A 46 -1.43 -7.65 7.23
N LEU A 47 -2.66 -8.00 7.59
CA LEU A 47 -3.49 -8.94 6.83
C LEU A 47 -4.69 -8.21 6.25
N ASN A 48 -5.02 -8.51 4.99
CA ASN A 48 -6.15 -7.93 4.26
C ASN A 48 -6.12 -6.39 4.31
N ASP A 49 -7.29 -5.77 4.44
CA ASP A 49 -7.43 -4.32 4.62
C ASP A 49 -6.82 -3.88 5.95
N PHE A 50 -6.10 -2.77 5.94
CA PHE A 50 -5.56 -2.19 7.16
C PHE A 50 -5.38 -0.68 7.08
N SER A 51 -5.35 -0.07 8.25
CA SER A 51 -4.97 1.33 8.46
C SER A 51 -3.82 1.42 9.44
N VAL A 52 -2.87 2.32 9.21
CA VAL A 52 -1.73 2.52 10.10
C VAL A 52 -1.23 3.97 10.06
N GLU A 53 -0.81 4.48 11.21
CA GLU A 53 -0.09 5.75 11.31
C GLU A 53 1.37 5.56 10.91
N LEU A 54 1.87 6.40 10.01
CA LEU A 54 3.26 6.35 9.53
C LEU A 54 4.20 7.25 10.34
N GLY A 55 3.66 8.32 10.91
CA GLY A 55 4.41 9.34 11.64
C GLY A 55 3.81 10.74 11.44
N SER A 56 4.47 11.77 11.96
CA SER A 56 4.12 13.17 11.67
C SER A 56 4.72 13.63 10.34
N ASN A 57 4.13 14.65 9.71
CA ASN A 57 4.68 15.27 8.50
C ASN A 57 6.18 15.63 8.68
N GLN A 58 6.55 16.27 9.79
CA GLN A 58 7.95 16.61 10.08
C GLN A 58 8.87 15.38 10.15
N SER A 59 8.41 14.27 10.74
CA SER A 59 9.20 13.05 10.87
C SER A 59 9.34 12.25 9.58
N LEU A 60 8.47 12.50 8.60
CA LEU A 60 8.41 11.82 7.31
C LEU A 60 9.13 12.58 6.20
N LYS A 61 9.52 13.83 6.44
CA LYS A 61 10.24 14.65 5.48
C LYS A 61 11.51 13.95 4.99
N ASP A 62 11.72 13.98 3.68
CA ASP A 62 12.88 13.36 2.99
C ASP A 62 12.96 11.82 3.17
N LYS A 63 11.88 11.19 3.65
CA LYS A 63 11.76 9.73 3.74
C LYS A 63 10.94 9.16 2.60
N LYS A 64 10.92 7.84 2.52
CA LYS A 64 10.04 7.10 1.62
C LYS A 64 9.24 6.05 2.36
N LEU A 65 8.00 5.89 1.93
CA LEU A 65 7.13 4.79 2.28
C LEU A 65 7.36 3.64 1.30
N ILE A 66 7.52 2.42 1.82
CA ILE A 66 7.57 1.19 1.03
C ILE A 66 6.46 0.27 1.51
N ILE A 67 5.63 -0.21 0.59
CA ILE A 67 4.57 -1.18 0.87
C ILE A 67 4.77 -2.37 -0.05
N ASN A 68 4.98 -3.55 0.54
CA ASN A 68 5.04 -4.81 -0.17
C ASN A 68 3.79 -5.60 0.17
N THR A 69 2.89 -5.75 -0.79
CA THR A 69 1.62 -6.48 -0.64
C THR A 69 1.63 -7.71 -1.53
N THR A 70 1.31 -8.86 -0.94
CA THR A 70 1.06 -10.11 -1.63
C THR A 70 -0.43 -10.41 -1.54
N VAL A 71 -1.10 -10.55 -2.68
CA VAL A 71 -2.52 -10.91 -2.78
C VAL A 71 -2.62 -12.32 -3.39
N TRP A 72 -3.41 -13.17 -2.75
CA TRP A 72 -3.68 -14.54 -3.22
C TRP A 72 -5.00 -14.58 -3.95
N ASP A 73 -4.96 -14.93 -5.24
CA ASP A 73 -6.16 -15.05 -6.06
C ASP A 73 -6.82 -16.40 -5.84
N LEU A 74 -7.80 -16.42 -4.95
CA LEU A 74 -8.60 -17.60 -4.65
C LEU A 74 -10.03 -17.50 -5.20
N GLN A 75 -10.33 -16.50 -6.04
CA GLN A 75 -11.67 -16.35 -6.59
C GLN A 75 -11.83 -17.03 -7.94
N ASP A 76 -12.79 -17.94 -8.02
CA ASP A 76 -13.06 -18.73 -9.23
C ASP A 76 -13.61 -17.90 -10.41
N ALA A 77 -14.06 -16.67 -10.17
CA ALA A 77 -14.86 -15.90 -11.13
C ALA A 77 -14.07 -14.88 -11.94
N THR A 78 -13.02 -14.29 -11.36
CA THR A 78 -12.19 -13.27 -12.00
C THR A 78 -10.78 -13.47 -11.53
N ASP A 79 -9.86 -13.84 -12.43
CA ASP A 79 -8.41 -13.91 -12.15
C ASP A 79 -7.81 -12.50 -11.95
N GLN A 80 -8.47 -11.67 -11.15
CA GLN A 80 -8.21 -10.25 -10.96
C GLN A 80 -7.99 -9.94 -9.49
N THR A 81 -6.92 -9.20 -9.24
CA THR A 81 -6.55 -8.70 -7.93
C THR A 81 -6.40 -7.19 -8.00
N SER A 82 -6.58 -6.49 -6.89
CA SER A 82 -6.27 -5.06 -6.83
C SER A 82 -5.91 -4.61 -5.43
N ILE A 83 -5.21 -3.50 -5.36
CA ILE A 83 -4.99 -2.75 -4.13
C ILE A 83 -5.33 -1.28 -4.36
N THR A 84 -5.90 -0.65 -3.34
CA THR A 84 -6.06 0.81 -3.28
C THR A 84 -5.31 1.34 -2.07
N ILE A 85 -4.39 2.27 -2.33
CA ILE A 85 -3.53 2.91 -1.35
C ILE A 85 -4.04 4.33 -1.16
N LYS A 86 -4.32 4.71 0.09
CA LYS A 86 -4.71 6.08 0.44
C LYS A 86 -3.76 6.65 1.49
N LEU A 87 -3.34 7.89 1.29
CA LEU A 87 -2.58 8.65 2.29
C LEU A 87 -3.36 9.91 2.66
N ASN A 88 -3.44 10.17 3.96
CA ASN A 88 -4.12 11.33 4.52
C ASN A 88 -3.17 12.08 5.47
N GLY A 89 -3.41 13.37 5.68
CA GLY A 89 -2.68 14.20 6.65
C GLY A 89 -1.54 15.07 6.09
N GLY A 90 -1.21 14.94 4.79
CA GLY A 90 -0.30 15.82 4.04
C GLY A 90 -0.98 17.07 3.46
N LYS A 91 -0.44 17.65 2.38
CA LYS A 91 -1.05 18.83 1.73
C LYS A 91 -2.40 18.53 1.11
N GLN A 92 -2.55 17.37 0.49
CA GLN A 92 -3.78 16.89 -0.13
C GLN A 92 -3.94 15.39 0.15
N PRO A 93 -5.16 14.85 0.19
CA PRO A 93 -5.34 13.41 0.22
C PRO A 93 -4.80 12.78 -1.06
N TYR A 94 -4.22 11.59 -0.93
CA TYR A 94 -3.72 10.79 -2.05
C TYR A 94 -4.48 9.48 -2.13
N GLU A 95 -4.78 9.05 -3.35
CA GLU A 95 -5.39 7.76 -3.62
C GLU A 95 -4.85 7.19 -4.93
N ARG A 96 -4.41 5.93 -4.90
CA ARG A 96 -3.92 5.21 -6.07
C ARG A 96 -4.44 3.78 -6.03
N THR A 97 -5.06 3.36 -7.12
CA THR A 97 -5.49 1.98 -7.33
C THR A 97 -4.60 1.31 -8.36
N ALA A 98 -4.19 0.09 -8.06
CA ALA A 98 -3.47 -0.78 -8.96
C ALA A 98 -4.23 -2.11 -9.07
N MET A 99 -4.25 -2.66 -10.28
CA MET A 99 -4.98 -3.87 -10.60
C MET A 99 -4.10 -4.75 -11.48
N CYS A 100 -4.13 -6.04 -11.20
CA CYS A 100 -3.36 -7.03 -11.91
C CYS A 100 -4.18 -8.30 -12.10
N SER A 101 -4.05 -8.90 -13.29
CA SER A 101 -4.60 -10.22 -13.56
C SER A 101 -3.56 -11.31 -13.37
N VAL A 102 -3.93 -12.40 -12.70
CA VAL A 102 -3.10 -13.60 -12.61
C VAL A 102 -3.50 -14.60 -13.70
N SER A 103 -2.61 -15.53 -14.01
CA SER A 103 -2.75 -16.45 -15.14
C SER A 103 -3.63 -17.67 -14.84
N GLU A 104 -3.82 -17.95 -13.55
CA GLU A 104 -4.50 -19.14 -13.04
C GLU A 104 -4.97 -18.90 -11.60
N GLN A 105 -6.09 -19.52 -11.25
CA GLN A 105 -6.60 -19.62 -9.89
C GLN A 105 -5.53 -20.18 -8.93
N GLY A 106 -5.41 -19.60 -7.75
CA GLY A 106 -4.35 -19.91 -6.78
C GLY A 106 -3.06 -19.13 -7.05
N GLY A 107 -3.04 -18.32 -8.11
CA GLY A 107 -1.94 -17.42 -8.44
C GLY A 107 -1.71 -16.35 -7.38
N VAL A 108 -0.49 -15.80 -7.40
CA VAL A 108 -0.08 -14.72 -6.51
C VAL A 108 0.19 -13.45 -7.32
N ALA A 109 -0.39 -12.34 -6.87
CA ALA A 109 -0.09 -11.00 -7.32
C ALA A 109 0.74 -10.25 -6.28
N ILE A 110 1.84 -9.64 -6.73
CA ILE A 110 2.75 -8.87 -5.87
C ILE A 110 2.65 -7.40 -6.26
N TYR A 111 2.40 -6.55 -5.28
CA TYR A 111 2.39 -5.11 -5.43
C TYR A 111 3.52 -4.50 -4.60
N ILE A 112 4.39 -3.75 -5.26
CA ILE A 112 5.50 -3.03 -4.63
C ILE A 112 5.25 -1.55 -4.83
N THR A 113 4.96 -0.84 -3.75
CA THR A 113 4.71 0.60 -3.79
C THR A 113 5.83 1.34 -3.10
N THR A 114 6.38 2.36 -3.75
CA THR A 114 7.29 3.34 -3.17
C THR A 114 6.69 4.73 -3.31
N ILE A 115 6.51 5.44 -2.20
CA ILE A 115 6.05 6.83 -2.20
C ILE A 115 7.11 7.69 -1.51
N TYR A 116 7.59 8.70 -2.19
CA TYR A 116 8.51 9.69 -1.63
C TYR A 116 7.73 10.82 -0.98
N PHE A 117 8.12 11.20 0.24
CA PHE A 117 7.51 12.28 1.00
C PHE A 117 8.26 13.60 0.84
#